data_AF-A0A7Y3BP05-F1
#
_entry.id   AF-A0A7Y3BP05-F1
#
_cell.length_a   1.000
_cell.length_b   1.000
_cell.length_c   1.000
_cell.angle_alpha   90.00
_cell.angle_beta   90.00
_cell.angle_gamma   90.00
#
_symmetry.space_group_name_H-M   'P 1'
#
loop_
_entity.id
_entity.type
_entity.pdbx_description
1 polymer ?
#
loop_
_entity_poly.entity_id
_entity_poly.type
_entity_poly.pdbx_seq_one_letter_code
_entity_poly.pdbx_strand_id
1 'polypeptide(L)' 'MSHAELDESLVLDEGYPVELAADYSNLKQAMPWLNVFGGCCGPDLRHVSAVGG' A
#
# COMPACT_ATOMS: atom_id res chain seq x y z
N MET A 1 -2.88 -5.49 -17.01
CA MET A 1 -4.02 -4.64 -17.39
C MET A 1 -3.47 -3.32 -17.86
N SER A 2 -3.99 -2.80 -18.97
CA SER A 2 -3.73 -1.44 -19.43
C SER A 2 -4.54 -0.43 -18.59
N HIS A 3 -4.19 0.86 -18.67
CA HIS A 3 -4.97 1.92 -18.00
C HIS A 3 -6.43 1.94 -18.47
N ALA A 4 -6.69 1.73 -19.77
CA ALA A 4 -8.05 1.68 -20.30
C ALA A 4 -8.87 0.53 -19.70
N GLU A 5 -8.24 -0.64 -19.50
CA GLU A 5 -8.91 -1.78 -18.85
C GLU A 5 -9.17 -1.56 -17.35
N LEU A 6 -8.34 -0.75 -16.68
CA LEU A 6 -8.54 -0.38 -15.26
C LEU A 6 -9.66 0.64 -15.09
N ASP A 7 -9.75 1.64 -15.98
CA ASP A 7 -10.82 2.64 -15.97
C ASP A 7 -12.20 2.02 -16.19
N GLU A 8 -12.29 0.97 -17.02
CA GLU A 8 -13.54 0.26 -17.31
C GLU A 8 -13.86 -0.84 -16.27
N SER A 9 -13.01 -1.06 -15.27
CA SER A 9 -13.22 -2.08 -14.26
C SER A 9 -14.38 -1.71 -13.33
N LEU A 10 -15.36 -2.61 -13.21
CA LEU A 10 -16.47 -2.48 -12.26
C LEU A 10 -16.06 -2.86 -10.82
N VAL A 11 -14.87 -3.44 -10.65
CA VAL A 11 -14.35 -3.91 -9.37
C VAL A 11 -13.05 -3.17 -9.08
N LEU A 12 -13.00 -2.52 -7.92
CA LEU A 12 -11.79 -1.93 -7.38
C LEU A 12 -10.95 -3.03 -6.73
N ASP A 13 -9.66 -3.05 -7.07
CA ASP A 13 -8.68 -3.84 -6.32
C ASP A 13 -8.52 -3.24 -4.92
N GLU A 14 -8.67 -4.09 -3.90
CA GLU A 14 -8.50 -3.68 -2.52
C GLU A 14 -7.03 -3.70 -2.08
N GLY A 15 -6.13 -4.29 -2.87
CA GLY A 15 -4.73 -4.45 -2.51
C GLY A 15 -4.50 -5.41 -1.34
N TYR A 16 -3.26 -5.43 -0.83
CA TYR A 16 -2.79 -6.40 0.15
C TYR A 16 -2.18 -5.69 1.39
N PRO A 17 -2.95 -5.48 2.47
CA PRO A 17 -2.48 -4.76 3.66
C PRO A 17 -1.20 -5.33 4.29
N VAL A 18 -1.10 -6.66 4.37
CA VAL A 18 0.04 -7.35 5.01
C VAL A 18 1.31 -7.24 4.15
N GLU A 19 1.16 -7.32 2.83
CA GLU A 19 2.28 -7.18 1.89
C GLU A 19 2.83 -5.75 1.96
N LEU A 20 1.95 -4.74 1.95
CA LEU A 20 2.35 -3.34 2.09
C LEU A 20 3.14 -3.09 3.39
N ALA A 21 2.71 -3.68 4.51
CA ALA A 21 3.41 -3.57 5.78
C ALA A 21 4.80 -4.23 5.77
N ALA A 22 4.92 -5.40 5.13
CA ALA A 22 6.20 -6.08 4.97
C ALA A 22 7.16 -5.24 4.10
N ASP A 23 6.67 -4.67 3.00
CA ASP A 23 7.46 -3.82 2.12
C ASP A 23 7.93 -2.55 2.82
N TYR A 24 7.07 -1.90 3.60
CA TYR A 24 7.45 -0.73 4.41
C TYR A 24 8.48 -1.08 5.48
N SER A 25 8.37 -2.26 6.09
CA SER A 25 9.36 -2.75 7.06
C SER A 25 10.74 -2.95 6.41
N ASN A 26 10.77 -3.57 5.24
CA ASN A 26 12.00 -3.74 4.45
C ASN A 26 12.61 -2.39 4.06
N LEU A 27 11.76 -1.44 3.65
CA LEU A 27 12.18 -0.10 3.27
C LEU A 27 12.77 0.67 4.45
N LYS A 28 12.15 0.58 5.63
CA LYS A 28 12.65 1.21 6.87
C LYS A 28 13.97 0.58 7.32
N GLN A 29 14.15 -0.74 7.14
CA GLN A 29 15.41 -1.41 7.45
C GLN A 29 16.55 -0.90 6.53
N ALA A 30 16.28 -0.73 5.24
CA ALA A 30 17.26 -0.22 4.28
C ALA A 30 17.53 1.29 4.43
N MET A 31 16.52 2.05 4.81
CA MET A 31 16.58 3.51 4.94
C MET A 31 16.05 3.97 6.31
N PRO A 32 16.84 3.80 7.37
CA PRO A 32 16.42 4.09 8.74
C PRO A 32 16.07 5.57 8.98
N TRP A 33 16.47 6.48 8.09
CA TRP A 33 16.14 7.91 8.17
C TRP A 33 14.72 8.25 7.66
N LEU A 34 14.00 7.33 7.00
CA LEU A 34 12.61 7.57 6.59
C LEU A 34 11.69 7.54 7.80
N ASN A 35 10.92 8.60 8.00
CA ASN A 35 10.08 8.77 9.20
C ASN A 35 8.59 8.95 8.89
N VAL A 36 8.23 9.05 7.60
CA VAL A 36 6.86 9.24 7.15
C VAL A 36 6.58 8.24 6.04
N PHE A 37 5.53 7.45 6.21
CA PHE A 37 5.05 6.45 5.26
C PHE A 37 3.55 6.68 5.07
N GLY A 38 3.05 6.52 3.84
CA GLY A 38 1.66 6.79 3.53
C GLY A 38 1.25 6.24 2.16
N GLY A 39 -0.06 6.17 1.95
CA GLY A 39 -0.68 5.77 0.70
C GLY A 39 -1.10 6.96 -0.15
N CYS A 40 -1.20 6.77 -1.48
CA CYS A 40 -1.73 7.77 -2.40
C CYS A 40 -3.19 7.44 -2.79
N CYS A 41 -3.40 6.37 -3.58
CA CYS A 41 -4.72 5.93 -4.04
C CYS A 41 -4.95 4.48 -3.64
N GLY A 42 -6.08 4.17 -2.98
CA GLY A 42 -6.47 2.80 -2.63
C GLY A 42 -6.30 2.41 -1.15
N PRO A 43 -5.20 2.77 -0.47
CA PRO A 43 -5.04 2.44 0.95
C PRO A 43 -6.16 2.99 1.83
N ASP A 44 -6.69 2.10 2.65
CA ASP A 44 -7.71 2.39 3.66
C ASP A 44 -7.18 2.09 5.08
N LEU A 45 -8.07 2.10 6.08
CA LEU A 45 -7.69 1.83 7.46
C LEU A 45 -7.06 0.45 7.67
N ARG A 46 -7.41 -0.57 6.88
CA ARG A 46 -6.82 -1.92 7.02
C ARG A 46 -5.34 -1.88 6.68
N HIS A 47 -4.97 -1.13 5.63
CA HIS A 47 -3.59 -0.95 5.19
C HIS A 47 -2.76 -0.23 6.25
N VAL A 48 -3.26 0.90 6.76
CA VAL A 48 -2.55 1.67 7.78
C VAL A 48 -2.41 0.88 9.08
N SER A 49 -3.45 0.13 9.47
CA SER A 49 -3.42 -0.68 10.68
C SER A 49 -2.42 -1.83 10.59
N ALA A 50 -2.23 -2.42 9.40
CA ALA A 50 -1.22 -3.45 9.18
C ALA A 50 0.21 -2.91 9.32
N VAL A 51 0.45 -1.62 9.05
CA VAL A 51 1.76 -0.96 9.21
C VAL A 51 2.05 -0.60 10.66
N GLY A 52 1.04 -0.13 11.41
CA GLY A 52 1.19 0.40 12.77
C GLY A 52 1.04 -0.62 13.91
N GLY A 53 0.96 -1.92 13.59
CA GLY A 53 0.86 -3.02 14.56
C GLY A 53 2.16 -3.32 15.30
#